data_AF-A0A7C5BK11-F1
#
_entry.id   AF-A0A7C5BK11-F1
#
_cell.length_a   1.000
_cell.length_b   1.000
_cell.length_c   1.000
_cell.angle_alpha   90.00
_cell.angle_beta   90.00
_cell.angle_gamma   90.00
#
_symmetry.space_group_name_H-M   'P 1'
#
loop_
_entity.id
_entity.type
_entity.pdbx_description
1 polymer ?
#
loop_
_entity_poly.entity_id
_entity_poly.type
_entity_poly.pdbx_seq_one_letter_code
_entity_poly.pdbx_strand_id
1 'polypeptide(L)'
;MFYFGMLAIAVGLGLPIAVLSAAIGQGKVGAAAMEGIARQPEAAGKIQIAMIIALALIESLVIYSLVMFFMLSPKLPDTAKVLEMIAK
;
A
#
# COMPACT_ATOMS: atom_id res chain seq x y z
N MET A 1 -7.43 -20.05 -17.89
CA MET A 1 -6.09 -19.43 -17.91
C MET A 1 -6.14 -17.92 -17.71
N PHE A 2 -6.95 -17.18 -18.47
CA PHE A 2 -7.05 -15.72 -18.35
C PHE A 2 -7.38 -15.21 -16.93
N TYR A 3 -8.38 -15.81 -16.24
CA TYR A 3 -8.74 -15.46 -14.86
C TYR A 3 -7.55 -15.54 -13.88
N PHE A 4 -6.78 -16.64 -13.93
CA PHE A 4 -5.63 -16.84 -13.05
C PHE A 4 -4.49 -15.87 -13.36
N GLY A 5 -4.29 -15.52 -14.63
CA GLY A 5 -3.33 -14.48 -15.03
C GLY A 5 -3.71 -13.10 -14.45
N MET A 6 -4.98 -12.70 -14.57
CA MET A 6 -5.47 -11.44 -14.01
C MET A 6 -5.38 -11.42 -12.48
N LEU A 7 -5.69 -12.54 -11.83
CA LEU A 7 -5.56 -12.69 -10.38
C LEU A 7 -4.09 -12.56 -9.93
N ALA A 8 -3.15 -13.17 -10.65
CA ALA A 8 -1.72 -13.09 -10.34
C ALA A 8 -1.20 -11.65 -10.49
N ILE A 9 -1.63 -10.92 -11.52
CA ILE A 9 -1.30 -9.50 -11.69
C ILE A 9 -1.87 -8.67 -10.53
N ALA A 10 -3.13 -8.89 -10.16
CA ALA A 10 -3.77 -8.15 -9.06
C ALA A 10 -3.06 -8.38 -7.72
N VAL A 11 -2.72 -9.64 -7.40
CA VAL A 11 -1.99 -9.99 -6.17
C VAL A 11 -0.56 -9.47 -6.20
N GLY A 12 0.14 -9.64 -7.32
CA GLY A 12 1.56 -9.28 -7.45
C GLY A 12 1.83 -7.79 -7.53
N LEU A 13 0.92 -6.99 -8.12
CA LEU A 13 1.13 -5.56 -8.32
C LEU A 13 0.24 -4.66 -7.45
N GLY A 14 -0.92 -5.14 -7.00
CA GLY A 14 -1.89 -4.30 -6.28
C GLY A 14 -1.30 -3.69 -5.00
N LEU A 15 -0.69 -4.51 -4.14
CA LEU A 15 -0.07 -4.04 -2.91
C LEU A 15 1.18 -3.18 -3.15
N PRO A 16 2.15 -3.56 -4.01
CA PRO A 16 3.30 -2.70 -4.31
C PRO A 16 2.91 -1.30 -4.83
N ILE A 17 1.91 -1.21 -5.71
CA ILE A 17 1.45 0.09 -6.25
C ILE A 17 0.84 0.95 -5.13
N ALA A 18 0.05 0.35 -4.25
CA ALA A 18 -0.52 1.06 -3.10
C ALA A 18 0.57 1.58 -2.16
N VAL A 19 1.58 0.75 -1.85
CA VAL A 19 2.73 1.11 -1.00
C VAL A 19 3.53 2.25 -1.62
N LEU A 20 3.85 2.18 -2.92
CA LEU A 20 4.60 3.25 -3.60
C LEU A 20 3.84 4.59 -3.58
N SER A 21 2.53 4.54 -3.81
CA SER A 21 1.67 5.72 -3.79
C SER A 21 1.59 6.33 -2.39
N ALA A 22 1.46 5.49 -1.35
CA ALA A 22 1.46 5.91 0.04
C ALA A 22 2.80 6.50 0.46
N ALA A 23 3.93 5.88 0.11
CA ALA A 23 5.26 6.37 0.42
C ALA A 23 5.49 7.79 -0.10
N ILE A 24 5.05 8.08 -1.34
CA ILE A 24 5.12 9.43 -1.92
C ILE A 24 4.24 10.41 -1.12
N GLY A 25 3.01 10.03 -0.77
CA GLY A 25 2.10 10.86 0.02
C GLY A 25 2.63 11.16 1.42
N GLN A 26 3.10 10.13 2.13
CA GLN A 26 3.67 10.24 3.47
C GLN A 26 4.95 11.08 3.49
N GLY A 27 5.82 10.91 2.49
CA GLY A 27 7.02 11.74 2.34
C GLY A 27 6.69 13.24 2.21
N LYS A 28 5.67 13.59 1.41
CA LYS A 28 5.19 14.98 1.27
C LYS A 28 4.62 15.53 2.57
N VAL A 29 3.79 14.73 3.25
CA VAL A 29 3.21 15.12 4.56
C VAL A 29 4.30 15.35 5.60
N GLY A 30 5.28 14.45 5.68
CA GLY A 30 6.43 14.58 6.57
C GLY A 30 7.27 15.82 6.27
N ALA A 31 7.60 16.08 5.00
CA ALA A 31 8.35 17.27 4.60
C ALA A 31 7.61 18.57 4.98
N ALA A 32 6.32 18.65 4.66
CA ALA A 32 5.50 19.82 5.00
C ALA A 32 5.39 20.04 6.52
N ALA A 33 5.30 18.97 7.30
CA ALA A 33 5.30 19.04 8.76
C ALA A 33 6.65 19.58 9.29
N MET A 34 7.78 19.08 8.78
CA MET A 34 9.10 19.55 9.19
C MET A 34 9.32 21.03 8.84
N GLU A 35 8.93 21.47 7.64
CA GLU A 35 8.98 22.89 7.26
C GLU A 35 8.07 23.75 8.15
N GLY A 36 6.86 23.28 8.45
CA GLY A 36 5.93 23.97 9.34
C GLY A 36 6.50 24.15 10.74
N ILE A 37 7.09 23.09 11.31
CA ILE A 37 7.73 23.12 12.63
C ILE A 37 8.94 24.05 12.63
N ALA A 38 9.76 24.03 11.58
CA ALA A 38 10.92 24.91 11.47
C ALA A 38 10.52 26.40 11.42
N ARG A 39 9.38 26.73 10.79
CA ARG A 39 8.84 28.10 10.71
C ARG A 39 8.10 28.54 11.97
N GLN A 40 7.43 27.61 12.65
CA GLN A 40 6.64 27.88 13.87
C GLN A 40 6.92 26.82 14.95
N PRO A 41 8.07 26.89 15.65
CA PRO A 41 8.45 25.90 16.66
C PRO A 41 7.44 25.75 17.80
N GLU A 42 6.78 26.84 18.19
CA GLU A 42 5.73 26.88 19.21
C GLU A 42 4.48 26.07 18.84
N ALA A 43 4.25 25.83 17.54
CA ALA A 43 3.13 25.04 17.04
C ALA A 43 3.48 23.55 16.85
N ALA A 44 4.69 23.12 17.19
CA ALA A 44 5.20 21.80 16.83
C ALA A 44 4.30 20.63 17.24
N GLY A 45 3.77 20.66 18.48
CA GLY A 45 2.85 19.62 18.95
C GLY A 45 1.57 19.53 18.13
N LYS A 46 0.98 20.67 17.72
CA LYS A 46 -0.23 20.70 16.89
C LYS A 46 0.06 20.18 15.47
N ILE A 47 1.20 20.57 14.90
CA ILE A 47 1.63 20.11 13.56
C ILE A 47 1.87 18.60 13.58
N GLN A 48 2.53 18.07 14.62
CA GLN A 48 2.78 16.64 14.75
C GLN A 48 1.48 15.83 14.86
N ILE A 49 0.48 16.31 15.61
CA ILE A 49 -0.83 15.65 15.68
C ILE A 49 -1.51 15.63 14.31
N ALA A 50 -1.54 16.76 13.61
CA ALA A 50 -2.12 16.84 12.27
C ALA A 50 -1.40 15.91 11.27
N MET A 51 -0.06 15.85 11.34
CA MET A 51 0.77 14.94 10.55
C MET A 51 0.42 13.48 10.82
N ILE A 52 0.36 13.05 12.08
CA ILE A 52 0.04 11.66 12.44
C ILE A 52 -1.35 11.26 11.92
N ILE A 53 -2.35 12.14 12.05
CA ILE A 53 -3.70 11.87 11.52
C ILE A 53 -3.65 11.69 10.00
N ALA A 54 -2.97 12.58 9.28
CA ALA A 54 -2.82 12.47 7.83
C ALA A 54 -2.09 11.18 7.42
N LEU A 55 -0.99 10.83 8.09
CA LEU A 55 -0.23 9.60 7.85
C LEU A 55 -1.08 8.36 8.12
N ALA A 56 -1.87 8.34 9.21
CA ALA A 56 -2.75 7.22 9.54
C ALA A 56 -3.86 7.03 8.50
N LEU A 57 -4.42 8.11 7.97
CA LEU A 57 -5.41 8.03 6.89
C LEU A 57 -4.80 7.48 5.60
N ILE A 58 -3.58 7.89 5.24
CA ILE A 58 -2.86 7.31 4.09
C ILE A 58 -2.57 5.83 4.33
N GLU A 59 -2.10 5.47 5.52
CA GLU A 59 -1.76 4.09 5.87
C GLU A 59 -2.99 3.16 5.84
N SER A 60 -4.17 3.67 6.19
CA SER A 60 -5.42 2.88 6.15
C SER A 60 -5.71 2.31 4.76
N LEU A 61 -5.37 3.04 3.69
CA LEU A 61 -5.54 2.59 2.31
C LEU A 61 -4.56 1.45 1.99
N VAL A 62 -3.31 1.54 2.48
CA VAL A 62 -2.31 0.48 2.33
C VAL A 62 -2.75 -0.78 3.06
N ILE A 63 -3.30 -0.64 4.27
CA ILE A 63 -3.82 -1.78 5.04
C ILE A 63 -4.99 -2.43 4.30
N TYR A 64 -5.90 -1.67 3.69
CA TYR A 64 -6.96 -2.28 2.86
C TYR A 64 -6.40 -3.04 1.66
N SER A 65 -5.38 -2.52 0.98
CA SER A 65 -4.68 -3.26 -0.09
C SER A 65 -3.99 -4.52 0.44
N LEU A 66 -3.41 -4.49 1.64
CA LEU A 66 -2.79 -5.64 2.29
C LEU A 66 -3.84 -6.72 2.66
N VAL A 67 -5.00 -6.31 3.17
CA VAL A 67 -6.12 -7.23 3.43
C VAL A 67 -6.56 -7.90 2.14
N MET A 68 -6.74 -7.14 1.07
CA MET A 68 -7.09 -7.70 -0.25
C MET A 68 -6.03 -8.68 -0.76
N PHE A 69 -4.75 -8.38 -0.56
CA PHE A 69 -3.65 -9.30 -0.88
C PHE A 69 -3.80 -10.64 -0.15
N PHE A 70 -4.02 -10.64 1.17
CA PHE A 70 -4.21 -11.87 1.94
C PHE A 70 -5.48 -12.63 1.57
N MET A 71 -6.55 -11.94 1.17
CA MET A 71 -7.79 -12.58 0.73
C MET A 71 -7.69 -13.22 -0.67
N LEU A 72 -6.83 -12.69 -1.54
CA LEU A 72 -6.70 -13.12 -2.93
C LEU A 72 -5.53 -14.09 -3.16
N SER A 73 -4.43 -13.94 -2.43
CA SER A 73 -3.23 -14.76 -2.58
C SER A 73 -3.51 -16.28 -2.47
N PRO A 74 -4.29 -16.78 -1.48
CA PRO A 74 -4.62 -18.21 -1.39
C PRO A 74 -5.48 -18.75 -2.53
N LYS A 75 -6.09 -17.87 -3.33
CA LYS A 75 -6.91 -18.28 -4.49
C LYS A 75 -6.08 -18.53 -5.75
N LEU A 76 -4.77 -18.27 -5.70
CA LEU A 76 -3.86 -18.60 -6.80
C LEU A 76 -3.65 -20.12 -6.88
N PRO A 77 -3.63 -20.69 -8.11
CA PRO A 77 -3.37 -22.11 -8.29
C PRO A 77 -1.93 -22.45 -7.91
N ASP A 78 -1.73 -23.63 -7.33
CA ASP A 78 -0.41 -24.16 -7.03
C ASP A 78 0.40 -24.37 -8.33
N THR A 79 1.71 -24.13 -8.26
CA THR A 79 2.64 -24.24 -9.39
C THR A 79 2.55 -25.61 -10.06
N ALA A 80 2.39 -26.68 -9.29
CA ALA A 80 2.22 -28.03 -9.82
C ALA A 80 0.94 -28.16 -10.68
N LYS A 81 -0.19 -27.59 -10.22
CA LYS A 81 -1.45 -27.57 -10.98
C LYS A 81 -1.35 -26.72 -12.24
N VAL A 82 -0.61 -25.62 -12.19
CA VAL A 82 -0.37 -24.77 -13.37
C VAL A 82 0.42 -25.54 -14.43
N LEU A 83 1.46 -26.28 -14.03
CA LEU A 83 2.25 -27.10 -14.94
C LEU A 83 1.42 -28.20 -15.61
N GLU A 84 0.54 -28.89 -14.86
CA GLU A 84 -0.38 -29.87 -15.43
C GLU A 84 -1.37 -29.26 -16.43
N MET A 85 -1.82 -28.03 -16.18
CA MET A 85 -2.73 -27.30 -17.07
C MET A 85 -2.07 -26.80 -18.36
N ILE A 86 -0.74 -26.67 -18.37
CA ILE A 86 0.04 -26.23 -19.54
C ILE A 86 0.58 -27.45 -20.32
N ALA A 87 0.83 -28.56 -19.65
CA ALA A 87 1.38 -29.79 -20.24
C ALA A 87 0.35 -30.65 -20.99
N LYS A 88 -0.95 -30.29 -20.94
CA LYS A 88 -2.04 -30.88 -21.73
C LYS A 88 -2.46 -29.92 -22.83
#